data_AF-A0A764DYK3-F1
#
_entry.id   AF-A0A764DYK3-F1
#
_cell.length_a   1.000
_cell.length_b   1.000
_cell.length_c   1.000
_cell.angle_alpha   90.00
_cell.angle_beta   90.00
_cell.angle_gamma   90.00
#
_symmetry.space_group_name_H-M   'P 1'
#
loop_
_entity.id
_entity.type
_entity.pdbx_description
1 polymer ?
#
loop_
_entity_poly.entity_id
_entity_poly.type
_entity_poly.pdbx_seq_one_letter_code
_entity_poly.pdbx_strand_id
1 'polypeptide(L)' 'MKPYQRQFIEFALNKQVLKFGEFTLKSGRKSPYFFNAGLFNTGRDLALLGRFYAEALVDSGIEFDLL' A
#
# COMPACT_ATOMS: atom_id res chain seq x y z
N MET A 1 -7.26 7.91 11.29
CA MET A 1 -6.11 7.24 10.67
C MET A 1 -5.20 6.74 11.79
N LYS A 2 -4.89 5.44 11.82
CA LYS A 2 -3.97 4.84 12.80
C LYS A 2 -2.51 5.10 12.38
N PRO A 3 -1.52 5.05 13.29
CA PRO A 3 -0.13 5.37 12.98
C PRO A 3 0.43 4.58 11.79
N TYR A 4 0.15 3.27 11.70
CA TYR A 4 0.64 2.43 10.61
C TYR A 4 0.08 2.83 9.23
N GLN A 5 -1.15 3.36 9.18
CA GLN A 5 -1.77 3.82 7.94
C GLN A 5 -1.05 5.06 7.40
N ARG A 6 -0.67 6.00 8.29
CA ARG A 6 0.14 7.17 7.91
C ARG A 6 1.51 6.74 7.42
N GLN A 7 2.18 5.88 8.18
CA GLN A 7 3.51 5.37 7.83
C GLN A 7 3.50 4.61 6.50
N PHE A 8 2.44 3.87 6.20
CA PHE A 8 2.29 3.19 4.91
C PHE A 8 2.16 4.17 3.75
N ILE A 9 1.37 5.24 3.90
CA ILE A 9 1.25 6.29 2.87
C ILE A 9 2.60 6.99 2.65
N GLU A 10 3.30 7.37 3.72
CA GLU A 10 4.64 7.97 3.64
C GLU A 10 5.64 7.03 2.96
N PHE A 11 5.62 5.74 3.32
CA PHE A 11 6.43 4.72 2.68
C PHE A 11 6.12 4.58 1.19
N ALA A 12 4.85 4.53 0.81
CA ALA A 12 4.42 4.43 -0.58
C ALA A 12 4.80 5.67 -1.41
N LEU A 13 4.71 6.87 -0.82
CA LEU A 13 5.17 8.11 -1.46
C LEU A 13 6.69 8.12 -1.66
N ASN A 14 7.45 7.77 -0.62
CA ASN A 14 8.91 7.72 -0.66
C ASN A 14 9.44 6.72 -1.70
N LYS A 15 8.73 5.59 -1.89
CA LYS A 15 9.05 4.58 -2.90
C LYS A 15 8.46 4.87 -4.27
N GLN A 16 7.77 5.99 -4.43
CA GLN A 16 7.01 6.34 -5.63
C GLN A 16 6.01 5.26 -6.08
N VAL A 17 5.58 4.42 -5.14
CA VAL A 17 4.48 3.48 -5.32
C VAL A 17 3.18 4.26 -5.49
N LEU A 18 2.99 5.27 -4.65
CA LEU A 18 1.90 6.24 -4.77
C LEU A 18 2.41 7.49 -5.50
N LYS A 19 1.76 7.85 -6.61
CA LYS A 19 2.05 9.05 -7.41
C LYS A 19 0.80 9.88 -7.63
N PHE A 20 0.96 11.20 -7.71
CA PHE A 20 -0.09 12.14 -8.10
C PHE A 20 0.20 12.69 -9.50
N GLY A 21 -0.86 12.95 -10.28
CA GLY A 21 -0.78 13.32 -11.69
C GLY A 21 -1.99 12.80 -12.46
N GLU A 22 -1.95 12.79 -13.79
CA GLU A 22 -3.04 12.26 -14.61
C GLU A 22 -2.77 10.83 -15.05
N PHE A 23 -3.58 9.89 -14.57
CA PHE A 23 -3.46 8.48 -14.91
C PHE A 23 -4.76 7.95 -15.53
N THR A 24 -4.65 7.01 -16.46
CA THR A 24 -5.81 6.27 -16.99
C THR A 24 -5.80 4.87 -16.38
N LEU A 25 -6.85 4.53 -15.63
CA LEU A 25 -6.98 3.23 -14.97
C LEU A 25 -7.40 2.14 -15.97
N LYS A 26 -7.29 0.87 -15.56
CA LYS A 26 -7.77 -0.28 -16.37
C LYS A 26 -9.24 -0.17 -16.78
N SER A 27 -10.06 0.50 -15.96
CA SER A 27 -11.46 0.80 -16.25
C SER A 27 -11.69 1.94 -17.24
N GLY A 28 -10.64 2.59 -17.74
CA GLY A 28 -10.70 3.79 -18.59
C GLY A 28 -10.89 5.11 -17.83
N ARG A 29 -11.17 5.06 -16.51
CA ARG A 29 -11.33 6.27 -15.69
C ARG A 29 -10.02 7.07 -15.61
N LYS A 30 -10.13 8.39 -15.68
CA LYS A 30 -9.05 9.32 -15.35
C LYS A 30 -8.94 9.46 -13.83
N SER A 31 -7.76 9.26 -13.28
CA SER A 31 -7.47 9.32 -11.85
C SER A 31 -6.37 10.34 -11.56
N PRO A 32 -6.51 11.18 -10.52
CA PRO A 32 -5.49 12.14 -10.10
C PRO A 32 -4.31 11.48 -9.36
N TYR A 33 -4.37 10.17 -9.14
CA TYR A 33 -3.31 9.39 -8.51
C TYR A 33 -3.24 7.98 -9.08
N PHE A 34 -2.08 7.33 -8.89
CA PHE A 34 -1.88 5.92 -9.21
C PHE A 34 -1.06 5.24 -8.12
N PHE A 35 -1.41 3.98 -7.85
CA PHE A 35 -0.73 3.14 -6.87
C PHE A 35 -0.18 1.89 -7.57
N ASN A 36 1.15 1.76 -7.65
CA ASN A 36 1.83 0.61 -8.23
C ASN A 36 2.63 -0.16 -7.18
N ALA A 37 2.00 -1.15 -6.54
CA ALA A 37 2.65 -1.98 -5.53
C ALA A 37 3.88 -2.75 -6.06
N GLY A 38 4.02 -2.94 -7.37
CA GLY A 38 5.18 -3.61 -7.99
C GLY A 38 6.51 -2.85 -7.82
N LEU A 39 6.47 -1.59 -7.37
CA LEU A 39 7.68 -0.84 -7.02
C LEU A 39 8.20 -1.17 -5.60
N PHE A 40 7.46 -1.93 -4.79
CA PHE A 40 8.00 -2.59 -3.60
C PHE A 40 8.80 -3.84 -4.02
N ASN A 41 10.00 -3.64 -4.57
CA ASN A 41 10.75 -4.67 -5.28
C ASN A 41 12.10 -5.04 -4.63
N THR A 42 12.35 -4.58 -3.41
CA THR A 42 13.53 -4.98 -2.62
C THR A 42 13.12 -5.80 -1.39
N GLY A 43 14.05 -6.58 -0.83
CA GLY A 43 13.78 -7.38 0.36
C GLY A 43 13.30 -6.54 1.56
N ARG A 44 13.85 -5.33 1.73
CA ARG A 44 13.40 -4.39 2.77
C ARG A 44 11.97 -3.91 2.52
N ASP A 45 11.63 -3.65 1.27
CA ASP A 45 10.31 -3.16 0.90
C ASP A 45 9.24 -4.21 1.14
N LEU A 46 9.53 -5.45 0.75
CA LEU A 46 8.65 -6.60 1.00
C LEU A 46 8.48 -6.87 2.50
N ALA A 47 9.56 -6.77 3.29
CA ALA A 47 9.49 -6.93 4.74
C ALA A 47 8.61 -5.86 5.41
N LEU A 48 8.73 -4.60 4.99
CA LEU A 48 7.88 -3.51 5.48
C LEU A 48 6.43 -3.69 5.03
N LEU A 49 6.21 -4.04 3.75
CA LEU A 49 4.89 -4.30 3.20
C LEU A 49 4.17 -5.38 4.01
N GLY A 50 4.83 -6.51 4.29
CA GLY A 50 4.29 -7.58 5.12
C GLY A 50 3.89 -7.12 6.53
N ARG A 51 4.70 -6.25 7.16
CA ARG A 51 4.37 -5.68 8.48
C ARG A 51 3.12 -4.80 8.43
N PHE A 52 2.98 -3.95 7.42
CA PHE A 52 1.79 -3.11 7.28
C PHE A 52 0.51 -3.94 7.06
N TYR A 53 0.58 -5.00 6.25
CA TYR A 53 -0.55 -5.92 6.08
C TYR A 53 -0.87 -6.69 7.37
N ALA A 54 0.13 -7.19 8.08
CA ALA A 54 -0.07 -7.89 9.35
C ALA A 54 -0.70 -6.98 10.41
N GLU A 55 -0.24 -5.74 10.53
CA GLU A 55 -0.81 -4.77 11.48
C GLU A 55 -2.26 -4.43 11.12
N ALA A 56 -2.57 -4.23 9.83
CA ALA A 56 -3.94 -4.00 9.38
C ALA A 56 -4.87 -5.21 9.63
N LEU A 57 -4.36 -6.43 9.47
CA LEU A 57 -5.13 -7.64 9.70
C LEU A 57 -5.44 -7.84 11.19
N VAL A 58 -4.44 -7.70 12.06
CA VAL A 58 -4.64 -7.76 13.52
C VAL A 58 -5.63 -6.67 13.97
N ASP A 59 -5.47 -5.47 13.43
CA ASP A 59 -6.33 -4.32 13.73
C ASP A 59 -7.79 -4.50 13.28
N SER A 60 -8.02 -5.31 12.25
CA SER A 60 -9.37 -5.61 11.74
C SER A 60 -10.21 -6.46 12.71
N GLY A 61 -9.56 -7.20 13.62
CA GLY A 61 -10.22 -8.15 14.52
C GLY A 61 -10.92 -9.31 13.82
N ILE A 62 -10.63 -9.55 12.53
CA ILE A 62 -11.20 -10.65 11.76
C ILE A 62 -10.46 -11.93 12.12
N GLU A 63 -11.19 -12.96 12.53
CA GLU A 63 -10.66 -14.31 12.70
C GLU A 63 -10.46 -14.99 11.35
N PHE A 64 -9.38 -15.76 11.23
CA PHE A 64 -9.03 -16.49 10.01
C PHE A 64 -8.22 -17.74 10.35
N ASP A 65 -8.35 -18.78 9.53
CA ASP A 65 -7.61 -20.03 9.68
C ASP A 65 -6.40 -20.12 8.73
N LEU A 66 -6.44 -19.34 7.64
CA LEU A 66 -5.42 -19.32 6.59
C LEU A 66 -5.41 -17.96 5.88
N LEU A 67 -4.24 -17.53 5.39
CA LEU A 67 -4.01 -16.30 4.63
C LEU A 67 -4.06 -16.49 3.12
#